data_AF-X0WVA4-F1
#
_entry.id   AF-X0WVA4-F1
#
_cell.length_a   1.000
_cell.length_b   1.000
_cell.length_c   1.000
_cell.angle_alpha   90.00
_cell.angle_beta   90.00
_cell.angle_gamma   90.00
#
_symmetry.space_group_name_H-M   'P 1'
#
loop_
_entity.id
_entity.type
_entity.pdbx_description
1 polymer ?
#
loop_
_entity_poly.entity_id
_entity_poly.type
_entity_poly.pdbx_seq_one_letter_code
_entity_poly.pdbx_strand_id
1 'polypeptide(L)'
;WVFLEVAGVEPTNNRSERILRFGVLWRKRSQGTRSEKGNRWVERILSVRQTARLRGRSSFSILVNAMQSHFKVEEPDLTWI
;
A
#
# COMPACT_ATOMS: atom_id res chain seq x y z
N TRP A 1 -3.59 -6.05 -26.48
CA TRP A 1 -4.36 -5.96 -25.22
C TRP A 1 -4.52 -7.38 -24.71
N VAL A 2 -4.04 -7.71 -23.51
CA VAL A 2 -3.91 -9.12 -23.07
C VAL A 2 -5.25 -9.88 -23.01
N PHE A 3 -6.37 -9.20 -22.70
CA PHE A 3 -7.69 -9.82 -22.68
C PHE A 3 -8.20 -10.30 -24.06
N LEU A 4 -7.62 -9.80 -25.16
CA LEU A 4 -7.92 -10.29 -26.51
C LEU A 4 -7.15 -11.57 -26.86
N GLU A 5 -6.07 -11.87 -26.12
CA GLU A 5 -5.15 -12.96 -26.40
C GLU A 5 -5.32 -14.13 -25.41
N VAL A 6 -5.81 -13.85 -24.19
CA VAL A 6 -5.94 -14.84 -23.11
C VAL A 6 -7.37 -14.90 -22.59
N ALA A 7 -8.02 -16.06 -22.76
CA ALA A 7 -9.36 -16.31 -22.23
C ALA A 7 -9.40 -16.25 -20.69
N GLY A 8 -10.43 -15.61 -20.13
CA GLY A 8 -10.60 -15.44 -18.67
C GLY A 8 -9.92 -14.21 -18.09
N VAL A 9 -9.22 -13.40 -18.91
CA VAL A 9 -8.72 -12.09 -18.48
C VAL A 9 -9.82 -11.05 -18.70
N GLU A 10 -10.22 -10.38 -17.62
CA GLU A 10 -11.21 -9.29 -17.65
C GLU A 10 -10.78 -8.17 -18.63
N PRO A 11 -11.70 -7.62 -19.45
CA PRO A 11 -11.42 -6.57 -20.41
C PRO A 11 -11.31 -5.19 -19.75
N THR A 12 -10.63 -5.12 -18.59
CA THR A 12 -10.46 -3.88 -17.82
C THR A 12 -8.98 -3.55 -17.70
N ASN A 13 -8.67 -2.24 -17.71
CA ASN A 13 -7.32 -1.75 -17.42
C ASN A 13 -6.84 -2.40 -16.09
N ASN A 14 -5.76 -3.16 -16.26
CA ASN A 14 -5.04 -4.02 -15.35
C ASN A 14 -5.28 -3.74 -13.86
N ARG A 15 -5.78 -4.75 -13.13
CA ARG A 15 -5.86 -4.74 -11.65
C ARG A 15 -4.56 -4.22 -11.02
N SER A 16 -3.41 -4.56 -11.59
CA SER A 16 -2.08 -4.10 -11.15
C SER A 16 -1.91 -2.58 -11.30
N GLU A 17 -2.37 -1.97 -12.40
CA GLU A 17 -2.34 -0.51 -12.55
C GLU A 17 -3.19 0.19 -11.50
N ARG A 18 -4.39 -0.32 -11.22
CA ARG A 18 -5.28 0.26 -10.18
C ARG A 18 -4.66 0.18 -8.78
N ILE A 19 -3.97 -0.92 -8.48
CA ILE A 19 -3.24 -1.11 -7.23
C ILE A 19 -2.12 -0.07 -7.09
N LEU A 20 -1.33 0.15 -8.16
CA LEU A 20 -0.18 1.04 -8.14
C LEU A 20 -0.53 2.54 -8.31
N ARG A 21 -1.70 2.83 -8.87
CA ARG A 21 -2.12 4.20 -9.26
C ARG A 21 -1.97 5.22 -8.14
N PHE A 22 -2.29 4.84 -6.90
CA PHE A 22 -2.14 5.76 -5.77
C PHE A 22 -0.67 6.17 -5.55
N GLY A 23 0.25 5.20 -5.52
CA GLY A 23 1.67 5.46 -5.34
C GLY A 23 2.23 6.34 -6.48
N VAL A 24 1.78 6.10 -7.71
CA VAL A 24 2.17 6.91 -8.88
C VAL A 24 1.69 8.35 -8.75
N LEU A 25 0.41 8.57 -8.41
CA LEU A 25 -0.16 9.91 -8.24
C LEU A 25 0.50 10.66 -7.08
N TRP A 26 0.70 9.99 -5.95
CA TRP A 26 1.42 10.55 -4.81
C TRP A 26 2.83 10.99 -5.21
N ARG A 27 3.61 10.11 -5.87
CA ARG A 27 4.99 10.43 -6.31
C ARG A 27 5.01 11.62 -7.25
N LYS A 28 4.06 11.70 -8.19
CA LYS A 28 3.95 12.83 -9.13
C LYS A 28 3.66 14.15 -8.42
N ARG A 29 2.79 14.16 -7.40
CA ARG A 29 2.39 15.38 -6.68
C ARG A 29 3.39 15.81 -5.61
N SER A 30 4.03 14.86 -4.94
CA SER A 30 4.96 15.09 -3.84
C SER A 30 6.43 15.09 -4.25
N GLN A 31 6.73 14.81 -5.53
CA GLN A 31 8.09 14.66 -6.09
C GLN A 31 8.93 13.52 -5.48
N GLY A 32 8.36 12.75 -4.56
CA GLY A 32 9.01 11.60 -3.92
C GLY A 32 10.14 12.01 -2.97
N THR A 33 11.07 11.09 -2.78
CA THR A 33 12.26 11.24 -1.92
C THR A 33 13.50 10.82 -2.69
N ARG A 34 14.66 11.38 -2.32
CA ARG A 34 15.97 11.07 -2.91
C ARG A 34 16.90 10.30 -1.97
N SER A 35 16.49 10.10 -0.72
CA SER A 35 17.27 9.33 0.26
C SER A 35 16.80 7.88 0.30
N GLU A 36 17.72 6.97 0.56
CA GLU A 36 17.42 5.54 0.74
C GLU A 36 16.45 5.33 1.90
N LYS A 37 16.68 6.00 3.03
CA LYS A 37 15.77 5.97 4.19
C LYS A 37 14.35 6.39 3.81
N GLY A 38 14.22 7.45 3.00
CA GLY A 38 12.92 7.89 2.52
C GLY A 38 12.28 6.87 1.59
N ASN A 39 13.03 6.29 0.65
CA ASN A 39 12.53 5.28 -0.28
C ASN A 39 11.97 4.07 0.48
N ARG A 40 12.71 3.58 1.48
CA ARG A 40 12.27 2.48 2.36
C ARG A 40 11.01 2.83 3.16
N TRP A 41 10.89 4.08 3.63
CA TRP A 41 9.67 4.52 4.31
C TRP A 41 8.46 4.52 3.36
N VAL A 42 8.62 5.07 2.15
CA VAL A 42 7.57 5.13 1.11
C VAL A 42 7.12 3.73 0.71
N GLU A 43 8.06 2.82 0.46
CA GLU A 43 7.79 1.42 0.12
C GLU A 43 6.91 0.75 1.20
N ARG A 44 7.27 0.91 2.47
CA ARG A 44 6.56 0.31 3.60
C ARG A 44 5.17 0.90 3.78
N ILE A 45 5.03 2.23 3.77
CA ILE A 45 3.73 2.87 4.03
C ILE A 45 2.73 2.62 2.91
N LEU A 46 3.18 2.59 1.65
CA LEU A 46 2.33 2.24 0.51
C LEU A 46 1.86 0.79 0.58
N SER A 47 2.74 -0.13 1.01
CA SER A 47 2.39 -1.54 1.24
C SER A 47 1.33 -1.69 2.34
N VAL A 48 1.55 -1.09 3.51
CA VAL A 48 0.57 -1.11 4.62
C VAL A 48 -0.77 -0.55 4.19
N ARG A 49 -0.79 0.62 3.55
CA ARG A 49 -2.02 1.25 3.06
C ARG A 49 -2.77 0.36 2.08
N GLN A 50 -2.04 -0.29 1.16
CA GLN A 50 -2.65 -1.15 0.16
C GLN A 50 -3.23 -2.42 0.78
N THR A 51 -2.51 -3.08 1.68
CA THR A 51 -3.02 -4.25 2.40
C THR A 51 -4.24 -3.90 3.24
N ALA A 52 -4.18 -2.80 4.01
CA ALA A 52 -5.30 -2.31 4.80
C ALA A 52 -6.55 -2.08 3.94
N ARG A 53 -6.39 -1.44 2.77
CA ARG A 53 -7.48 -1.21 1.82
C ARG A 53 -8.09 -2.51 1.29
N LEU A 54 -7.27 -3.50 0.96
CA LEU A 54 -7.75 -4.81 0.49
C LEU A 54 -8.49 -5.59 1.59
N ARG A 55 -8.11 -5.40 2.85
CA ARG A 55 -8.72 -6.02 4.03
C ARG A 55 -9.91 -5.23 4.60
N GLY A 56 -10.30 -4.11 3.97
CA GLY A 56 -11.38 -3.25 4.46
C GLY A 56 -11.08 -2.57 5.80
N ARG A 57 -9.79 -2.36 6.13
CA ARG A 57 -9.33 -1.77 7.38
C ARG A 57 -8.83 -0.34 7.18
N SER A 58 -9.01 0.51 8.19
CA SER A 58 -8.46 1.87 8.21
C SER A 58 -6.94 1.82 8.38
N SER A 59 -6.20 2.35 7.40
CA SER A 59 -4.74 2.48 7.49
C SER A 59 -4.31 3.39 8.64
N PHE A 60 -5.11 4.40 8.98
CA PHE A 60 -4.82 5.31 10.08
C PHE A 60 -4.89 4.58 11.43
N SER A 61 -5.96 3.81 11.66
CA SER A 61 -6.13 3.05 12.91
C SER A 61 -5.01 2.02 13.11
N ILE A 62 -4.60 1.34 12.03
CA ILE A 62 -3.46 0.42 12.05
C ILE A 62 -2.17 1.13 12.48
N LEU A 63 -1.88 2.31 11.91
CA LEU A 63 -0.67 3.07 12.25
C LEU A 63 -0.69 3.58 13.69
N VAL A 64 -1.83 4.05 14.18
CA VAL A 64 -2.00 4.47 15.58
C VAL A 64 -1.72 3.31 16.52
N ASN A 65 -2.33 2.15 16.28
CA ASN A 65 -2.12 0.95 17.10
C ASN A 65 -0.66 0.48 17.07
N ALA A 66 -0.02 0.49 15.89
CA ALA A 66 1.38 0.11 15.76
C ALA A 66 2.32 1.06 16.52
N MET A 67 2.06 2.37 16.45
CA MET A 67 2.84 3.37 17.22
C MET A 67 2.62 3.22 18.72
N GLN A 68 1.37 3.01 19.15
CA GLN A 68 1.05 2.77 20.56
C GLN A 68 1.76 1.52 21.09
N SER A 69 1.73 0.41 20.34
CA SER A 69 2.41 -0.84 20.71
C SER A 69 3.92 -0.61 20.81
N HIS A 70 4.52 0.10 19.84
CA HIS A 70 5.94 0.45 19.86
C HIS A 70 6.35 1.24 21.11
N PHE A 71 5.57 2.27 21.48
CA PHE A 71 5.85 3.07 22.69
C PHE A 71 5.67 2.29 24.00
N LYS A 72 4.82 1.26 23.99
CA LYS A 72 4.63 0.35 25.13
C LYS A 72 5.61 -0.83 25.16
N VAL A 73 6.44 -0.97 24.13
CA VAL A 73 7.31 -2.16 23.94
C VAL A 73 6.46 -3.46 23.84
N GLU A 74 5.28 -3.35 23.23
CA GLU A 74 4.36 -4.44 22.94
C GLU A 74 4.44 -4.81 21.45
N GLU A 75 4.14 -6.07 21.14
CA GLU A 75 4.00 -6.49 19.74
C GLU A 75 2.70 -5.93 19.14
N PRO A 76 2.73 -5.35 17.93
CA PRO A 76 1.53 -4.89 17.27
C PRO A 76 0.66 -6.08 16.84
N ASP A 77 -0.66 -5.90 16.87
CA ASP A 77 -1.58 -6.89 16.29
C ASP A 77 -1.34 -7.02 14.78
N LEU A 78 -0.99 -8.23 14.34
CA LEU A 78 -0.76 -8.59 12.94
C LEU A 78 -1.87 -9.48 12.36
N THR A 79 -2.90 -9.83 13.13
CA THR A 79 -3.97 -10.75 12.69
C THR A 79 -4.81 -10.20 11.53
N TRP A 80 -4.73 -8.90 11.26
CA TRP A 80 -5.44 -8.23 10.17
C TRP A 80 -4.73 -8.35 8.81
N ILE A 81 -3.47 -8.80 8.76
CA ILE A 81 -2.66 -8.91 7.53
C ILE A 81 -3.10 -10.07 6.67
#